data_AF-A0A1I0GTQ4-F1
#
_entry.id   AF-A0A1I0GTQ4-F1
#
_cell.length_a   1.000
_cell.length_b   1.000
_cell.length_c   1.000
_cell.angle_alpha   90.00
_cell.angle_beta   90.00
_cell.angle_gamma   90.00
#
_symmetry.space_group_name_H-M   'P 1'
#
loop_
_entity.id
_entity.type
_entity.pdbx_description
1 polymer ?
#
loop_
_entity_poly.entity_id
_entity_poly.type
_entity_poly.pdbx_seq_one_letter_code
_entity_poly.pdbx_strand_id
1 'polypeptide(L)'
;MIVEWLAWGIAIGLAGMMALVIRGFLPVALHNNGSAVYHLSIGVILILIASAARALYWDALPMLLDAIQPGLWALWHQHIGRPLPNIAMGLIFGAGLLHMLKLSLLLIPEPDRSRYSMWSAPFYPQRVCIIRGVDALRRVWRKDR
;
A
#
# COMPACT_ATOMS: atom_id res chain seq x y z
N MET A 1 -0.48 30.77 3.75
CA MET A 1 -0.76 30.96 2.31
C MET A 1 0.21 30.20 1.40
N ILE A 2 1.52 30.54 1.30
CA ILE A 2 2.45 29.83 0.37
C ILE A 2 2.57 28.32 0.66
N VAL A 3 2.69 27.95 1.94
CA VAL A 3 2.80 26.55 2.38
C VAL A 3 1.55 25.73 2.04
N GLU A 4 0.38 26.36 2.09
CA GLU A 4 -0.91 25.72 1.82
C GLU A 4 -1.08 25.42 0.33
N TRP A 5 -0.73 26.38 -0.54
CA TRP A 5 -0.72 26.16 -1.98
C TRP A 5 0.27 25.06 -2.41
N LEU A 6 1.43 25.00 -1.76
CA LEU A 6 2.41 23.94 -1.99
C LEU A 6 1.85 22.57 -1.59
N ALA A 7 1.17 22.47 -0.44
CA ALA A 7 0.56 21.23 0.03
C ALA A 7 -0.54 20.74 -0.94
N TRP A 8 -1.40 21.63 -1.42
CA TRP A 8 -2.41 21.30 -2.43
C TRP A 8 -1.78 20.84 -3.75
N GLY A 9 -0.71 21.51 -4.21
CA GLY A 9 0.02 21.12 -5.41
C GLY A 9 0.60 19.70 -5.30
N ILE A 10 1.21 19.36 -4.16
CA ILE A 10 1.74 18.02 -3.89
C ILE A 10 0.61 16.97 -3.85
N ALA A 11 -0.50 17.27 -3.19
CA ALA A 11 -1.63 16.36 -3.09
C ALA A 11 -2.25 16.06 -4.47
N ILE A 12 -2.45 17.08 -5.29
CA ILE A 12 -2.96 16.93 -6.66
C ILE A 12 -1.97 16.13 -7.52
N GLY A 13 -0.67 16.42 -7.41
CA GLY A 13 0.38 15.68 -8.12
C GLY A 13 0.40 14.19 -7.74
N LEU A 14 0.29 13.89 -6.44
CA LEU A 14 0.20 12.51 -5.95
C LEU A 14 -1.06 11.81 -6.43
N ALA A 15 -2.23 12.46 -6.36
CA ALA A 15 -3.50 11.91 -6.85
C ALA A 15 -3.44 11.63 -8.36
N GLY A 16 -2.87 12.53 -9.14
CA GLY A 16 -2.63 12.36 -10.58
C GLY A 16 -1.72 11.18 -10.87
N MET A 17 -0.59 11.06 -10.15
CA MET A 17 0.30 9.90 -10.28
C MET A 17 -0.40 8.58 -9.92
N MET A 18 -1.16 8.55 -8.82
CA MET A 18 -1.92 7.36 -8.42
C MET A 18 -2.94 6.96 -9.50
N ALA A 19 -3.66 7.92 -10.07
CA ALA A 19 -4.62 7.67 -11.14
C ALA A 19 -3.95 7.13 -12.42
N LEU A 20 -2.78 7.66 -12.78
CA LEU A 20 -1.99 7.17 -13.92
C LEU A 20 -1.48 5.75 -13.68
N VAL A 21 -0.99 5.45 -12.47
CA VAL A 21 -0.55 4.11 -12.09
C VAL A 21 -1.72 3.13 -12.17
N ILE A 22 -2.87 3.47 -11.57
CA ILE A 22 -4.07 2.62 -11.64
C ILE A 22 -4.47 2.38 -13.09
N ARG A 23 -4.54 3.43 -13.92
CA ARG A 23 -4.88 3.32 -15.35
C ARG A 23 -3.91 2.40 -16.10
N GLY A 24 -2.61 2.48 -15.81
CA GLY A 24 -1.58 1.65 -16.44
C GLY A 24 -1.69 0.17 -16.07
N PHE A 25 -2.01 -0.13 -14.81
CA PHE A 25 -2.14 -1.50 -14.32
C PHE A 25 -3.55 -2.10 -14.52
N LEU A 26 -4.57 -1.27 -14.75
CA LEU A 26 -5.96 -1.70 -14.92
C LEU A 26 -6.17 -2.76 -16.02
N PRO A 27 -5.66 -2.62 -17.26
CA PRO A 27 -5.88 -3.64 -18.29
C PRO A 27 -5.26 -4.99 -17.92
N VAL A 28 -4.15 -4.98 -17.18
CA VAL A 28 -3.50 -6.21 -16.70
C VAL A 28 -4.27 -6.82 -15.52
N ALA A 29 -4.81 -5.98 -14.64
CA ALA A 29 -5.65 -6.41 -13.53
C ALA A 29 -7.00 -7.00 -13.99
N LEU A 30 -7.53 -6.56 -15.14
CA LEU A 30 -8.75 -7.12 -15.72
C LEU A 30 -8.53 -8.51 -16.35
N HIS A 31 -7.31 -8.83 -16.78
CA HIS A 31 -6.96 -10.16 -17.27
C HIS A 31 -6.56 -11.08 -16.11
N ASN A 32 -7.53 -11.81 -15.57
CA ASN A 32 -7.34 -12.77 -14.48
C ASN A 32 -6.61 -14.04 -14.94
N ASN A 33 -5.30 -13.90 -15.17
CA ASN A 33 -4.45 -14.99 -15.66
C ASN A 33 -3.66 -15.66 -14.53
N GLY A 34 -3.84 -15.23 -13.27
CA GLY A 34 -3.08 -15.74 -12.11
C GLY A 34 -1.57 -15.51 -12.16
N SER A 35 -1.08 -14.73 -13.13
CA SER A 35 0.34 -14.48 -13.35
C SER A 35 0.94 -13.59 -12.25
N ALA A 36 2.26 -13.56 -12.15
CA ALA A 36 2.97 -12.64 -11.27
C ALA A 36 2.56 -11.18 -11.57
N VAL A 37 2.46 -10.82 -12.86
CA VAL A 37 2.09 -9.46 -13.27
C VAL A 37 0.65 -9.12 -12.84
N TYR A 38 -0.29 -10.06 -12.93
CA TYR A 38 -1.65 -9.88 -12.41
C TYR A 38 -1.66 -9.60 -10.91
N HIS A 39 -0.94 -10.41 -10.11
CA HIS A 39 -0.87 -10.23 -8.66
C HIS A 39 -0.19 -8.92 -8.27
N LEU A 40 0.87 -8.51 -8.98
CA LEU A 40 1.47 -7.18 -8.82
C LEU A 40 0.45 -6.07 -9.10
N SER A 41 -0.24 -6.15 -10.25
CA SER A 41 -1.16 -5.12 -10.73
C SER A 41 -2.32 -4.89 -9.76
N ILE A 42 -3.01 -5.97 -9.38
CA ILE A 42 -4.11 -5.89 -8.41
C ILE A 42 -3.60 -5.44 -7.04
N GLY A 43 -2.48 -5.98 -6.57
CA GLY A 43 -1.92 -5.62 -5.27
C GLY A 43 -1.61 -4.12 -5.18
N VAL A 44 -0.98 -3.55 -6.21
CA VAL A 44 -0.69 -2.11 -6.28
C VAL A 44 -1.99 -1.31 -6.30
N ILE A 45 -2.95 -1.67 -7.16
CA ILE A 45 -4.22 -0.95 -7.28
C ILE A 45 -4.97 -0.94 -5.94
N LEU A 46 -5.09 -2.08 -5.25
CA LEU A 46 -5.79 -2.17 -3.97
C LEU A 46 -5.11 -1.35 -2.88
N ILE A 47 -3.78 -1.41 -2.77
CA ILE A 47 -3.01 -0.63 -1.80
C ILE A 47 -3.18 0.88 -2.06
N LEU A 48 -3.11 1.30 -3.32
CA LEU A 48 -3.31 2.70 -3.71
C LEU A 48 -4.74 3.17 -3.43
N ILE A 49 -5.75 2.38 -3.77
CA ILE A 49 -7.16 2.69 -3.48
C ILE A 49 -7.38 2.81 -1.97
N ALA A 50 -6.89 1.85 -1.16
CA ALA A 50 -7.03 1.91 0.29
C ALA A 50 -6.36 3.16 0.88
N SER A 51 -5.16 3.49 0.40
CA SER A 51 -4.40 4.66 0.86
C SER A 51 -5.08 5.97 0.46
N ALA A 52 -5.55 6.08 -0.78
CA ALA A 52 -6.27 7.24 -1.28
C ALA A 52 -7.62 7.41 -0.56
N ALA A 53 -8.39 6.34 -0.39
CA ALA A 53 -9.65 6.37 0.35
C ALA A 53 -9.43 6.82 1.80
N ARG A 54 -8.35 6.36 2.44
CA ARG A 54 -7.97 6.82 3.78
C ARG A 54 -7.69 8.32 3.81
N ALA A 55 -6.83 8.82 2.92
CA ALA A 55 -6.51 10.24 2.86
C ALA A 55 -7.75 11.08 2.58
N LEU A 56 -8.58 10.67 1.61
CA LEU A 56 -9.82 11.37 1.29
C LEU A 56 -10.79 11.40 2.47
N TYR A 57 -10.94 10.29 3.18
CA TYR A 57 -11.88 10.22 4.31
C TYR A 57 -11.42 11.02 5.54
N TRP A 58 -10.12 11.00 5.86
CA TRP A 58 -9.62 11.64 7.07
C TRP A 58 -9.14 13.08 6.87
N ASP A 59 -8.67 13.42 5.67
CA ASP A 59 -8.07 14.73 5.39
C ASP A 59 -9.02 15.62 4.59
N ALA A 60 -9.66 15.09 3.54
CA ALA A 60 -10.49 15.91 2.64
C ALA A 60 -11.97 15.99 3.08
N LEU A 61 -12.55 14.88 3.53
CA LEU A 61 -13.97 14.80 3.88
C LEU A 61 -14.37 15.73 5.04
N PRO A 62 -13.56 15.92 6.11
CA PRO A 62 -13.89 16.88 7.16
C PRO A 62 -14.00 18.31 6.62
N MET A 63 -13.03 18.72 5.80
CA MET A 63 -13.01 20.05 5.17
C MET A 63 -14.21 20.24 4.24
N LEU A 64 -14.56 19.22 3.46
CA LEU A 64 -15.69 19.28 2.53
C LEU A 64 -17.04 19.38 3.26
N LEU A 65 -17.25 18.55 4.30
CA LEU A 65 -18.52 18.54 5.03
C LEU A 65 -18.71 19.82 5.85
N ASP A 66 -17.67 20.29 6.53
CA ASP A 66 -17.76 21.53 7.30
C ASP A 66 -17.84 22.79 6.42
N ALA A 67 -17.38 22.73 5.16
CA ALA A 67 -17.59 23.80 4.18
C ALA A 67 -19.05 23.88 3.71
N ILE A 68 -19.79 22.77 3.69
CA ILE A 68 -21.23 22.75 3.36
C ILE A 68 -22.04 23.25 4.56
N GLN A 69 -21.78 22.68 5.74
CA GLN A 69 -22.43 23.08 6.98
C GLN A 69 -21.46 22.86 8.15
N PRO A 70 -21.12 23.92 8.91
CA PRO A 70 -20.25 23.78 10.07
C PRO A 70 -20.78 22.75 11.08
N GLY A 71 -19.94 21.78 11.46
CA GLY A 71 -20.29 20.73 12.41
C GLY A 71 -20.87 19.46 11.78
N LEU A 72 -21.06 19.44 10.45
CA LEU A 72 -21.55 18.26 9.74
C LEU A 72 -20.56 17.10 9.80
N TRP A 73 -19.25 17.38 9.80
CA TRP A 73 -18.25 16.32 10.04
C TRP A 73 -18.43 15.68 11.41
N ALA A 74 -18.67 16.47 12.46
CA ALA A 74 -18.88 15.93 13.80
C ALA A 74 -20.11 15.02 13.88
N LEU A 75 -21.22 15.42 13.25
CA LEU A 75 -22.44 14.61 13.17
C LEU A 75 -22.21 13.31 12.39
N TRP A 76 -21.57 13.39 11.23
CA TRP A 76 -21.19 12.22 10.43
C TRP A 76 -20.28 11.27 11.21
N HIS A 77 -19.27 11.81 11.88
CA HIS A 77 -18.32 11.06 12.67
C HIS A 77 -18.96 10.38 13.88
N GLN A 78 -19.98 11.00 14.49
CA GLN A 78 -20.76 10.39 15.56
C GLN A 78 -21.58 9.18 15.08
N HIS A 79 -22.11 9.22 13.85
CA HIS A 79 -22.95 8.14 13.31
C HIS A 79 -22.12 6.95 12.81
N ILE A 80 -21.05 7.21 12.07
CA ILE A 80 -20.22 6.14 11.48
C ILE A 80 -19.13 5.66 12.44
N GLY A 81 -18.61 6.57 13.26
CA GLY A 81 -17.49 6.29 14.15
C GLY A 81 -16.15 6.08 13.43
N ARG A 82 -15.09 5.96 14.23
CA ARG A 82 -13.74 5.64 13.77
C ARG A 82 -13.50 4.19 13.26
N PRO A 83 -14.14 3.14 13.80
CA PRO A 83 -13.70 1.78 13.48
C PRO A 83 -14.13 1.35 12.08
N LEU A 84 -15.35 1.68 11.66
CA LEU A 84 -15.92 1.19 10.40
C LEU A 84 -15.09 1.56 9.15
N PRO A 85 -14.69 2.82 8.94
CA PRO A 85 -13.90 3.21 7.77
C PRO A 85 -12.50 2.58 7.79
N ASN A 86 -11.89 2.48 8.97
CA ASN A 86 -10.57 1.87 9.13
C ASN A 86 -10.60 0.36 8.86
N ILE A 87 -11.66 -0.34 9.28
CA ILE A 87 -11.84 -1.76 8.96
C ILE A 87 -12.02 -1.94 7.45
N ALA A 88 -12.89 -1.15 6.82
CA ALA A 88 -13.12 -1.24 5.38
C ALA A 88 -11.83 -1.00 4.57
N MET A 89 -11.11 0.09 4.85
CA MET A 89 -9.83 0.39 4.20
C MET A 89 -8.76 -0.65 4.53
N GLY A 90 -8.72 -1.13 5.78
CA GLY A 90 -7.81 -2.17 6.23
C GLY A 90 -8.03 -3.50 5.52
N LEU A 91 -9.28 -3.88 5.23
CA LEU A 91 -9.60 -5.07 4.43
C LEU A 91 -9.14 -4.93 2.98
N ILE A 92 -9.33 -3.76 2.36
CA ILE A 92 -8.84 -3.50 0.99
C ILE A 92 -7.31 -3.56 0.97
N PHE A 93 -6.65 -2.94 1.94
CA PHE A 93 -5.20 -2.97 2.07
C PHE A 93 -4.68 -4.40 2.31
N GLY A 94 -5.34 -5.15 3.19
CA GLY A 94 -5.04 -6.55 3.47
C GLY A 94 -5.18 -7.44 2.24
N ALA A 95 -6.23 -7.25 1.44
CA ALA A 95 -6.38 -7.93 0.16
C ALA A 95 -5.22 -7.59 -0.79
N GLY A 96 -4.82 -6.32 -0.87
CA GLY A 96 -3.64 -5.90 -1.63
C GLY A 96 -2.34 -6.58 -1.16
N LEU A 97 -2.13 -6.68 0.15
CA LEU A 97 -0.99 -7.39 0.73
C LEU A 97 -1.00 -8.89 0.39
N LEU A 98 -2.16 -9.55 0.41
CA LEU A 98 -2.25 -10.97 0.02
C LEU A 98 -1.81 -11.19 -1.43
N HIS A 99 -2.18 -10.28 -2.33
CA HIS A 99 -1.69 -10.29 -3.72
C HIS A 99 -0.18 -10.09 -3.79
N MET A 100 0.40 -9.20 -2.98
CA MET A 100 1.86 -8.99 -2.91
C MET A 100 2.60 -10.21 -2.36
N LEU A 101 2.06 -10.88 -1.34
CA LEU A 101 2.64 -12.12 -0.83
C LEU A 101 2.60 -13.25 -1.86
N LYS A 102 1.49 -13.37 -2.59
CA LYS A 102 1.36 -14.34 -3.68
C LYS A 102 2.31 -14.02 -4.84
N LEU A 103 2.50 -12.74 -5.17
CA LEU A 103 3.54 -12.29 -6.09
C LEU A 103 4.93 -12.74 -5.60
N SER A 104 5.29 -12.49 -4.34
CA SER A 104 6.59 -12.90 -3.80
C SER A 104 6.84 -14.40 -3.97
N LEU A 105 5.80 -15.24 -3.77
CA LEU A 105 5.91 -16.69 -3.98
C LEU A 105 6.10 -17.06 -5.46
N LEU A 106 5.42 -16.38 -6.37
CA LEU A 106 5.53 -16.63 -7.82
C LEU A 106 6.89 -16.20 -8.39
N LEU A 107 7.55 -15.21 -7.78
CA LEU A 107 8.89 -14.76 -8.17
C LEU A 107 10.00 -15.75 -7.76
N ILE A 108 9.70 -16.71 -6.86
CA ILE A 108 10.65 -17.75 -6.48
C ILE A 108 10.78 -18.76 -7.63
N PRO A 109 12.01 -19.11 -8.04
CA PRO A 109 12.26 -20.15 -9.03
C PRO A 109 11.59 -21.48 -8.63
N GLU A 110 11.05 -22.19 -9.62
CA GLU A 110 10.32 -23.47 -9.42
C GLU A 110 11.05 -24.49 -8.51
N PRO A 111 12.39 -24.68 -8.61
CA PRO A 111 13.11 -25.64 -7.78
C PRO A 111 13.07 -25.33 -6.28
N ASP A 112 12.95 -24.04 -5.92
CA ASP A 112 12.98 -23.59 -4.53
C ASP A 112 11.58 -23.24 -4.00
N ARG A 113 10.57 -23.06 -4.85
CA ARG A 113 9.24 -22.57 -4.46
C ARG A 113 8.57 -23.43 -3.40
N SER A 114 8.71 -24.76 -3.47
CA SER A 114 8.10 -25.71 -2.51
C SER A 114 8.60 -25.54 -1.06
N ARG A 115 9.76 -24.90 -0.87
CA ARG A 115 10.35 -24.63 0.45
C ARG A 115 9.75 -23.41 1.13
N TYR A 116 8.93 -22.63 0.41
CA TYR A 116 8.38 -21.38 0.89
C TYR A 116 6.85 -21.45 0.90
N SER A 117 6.28 -21.08 2.05
CA SER A 117 4.88 -20.66 2.15
C SER A 117 4.70 -19.22 1.65
N MET A 118 3.45 -18.82 1.43
CA MET A 118 3.08 -17.44 1.09
C MET A 118 3.63 -16.41 2.09
N TRP A 119 3.71 -16.76 3.38
CA TRP A 119 4.22 -15.86 4.44
C TRP A 119 5.74 -15.80 4.51
N SER A 120 6.42 -16.89 4.14
CA SER A 120 7.89 -16.95 4.13
C SER A 120 8.51 -16.47 2.82
N ALA A 121 7.73 -16.41 1.74
CA ALA A 121 8.20 -16.04 0.40
C ALA A 121 8.87 -14.66 0.31
N PRO A 122 8.42 -13.61 1.02
CA PRO A 122 9.09 -12.30 1.01
C PRO A 122 10.54 -12.33 1.51
N PHE A 123 10.95 -13.39 2.22
CA PHE A 123 12.29 -13.55 2.75
C PHE A 123 13.22 -14.35 1.83
N TYR A 124 12.79 -14.64 0.59
CA TYR A 124 13.64 -15.27 -0.41
C TYR A 124 14.68 -14.29 -1.00
N PRO A 125 15.93 -14.70 -1.21
CA PRO A 125 16.54 -15.96 -0.76
C PRO A 125 16.99 -15.86 0.71
N GLN A 126 16.59 -16.84 1.54
CA GLN A 126 16.91 -16.89 2.98
C GLN A 126 18.41 -16.75 3.28
N ARG A 127 19.28 -17.18 2.36
CA ARG A 127 20.73 -17.22 2.57
C ARG A 127 21.45 -15.90 2.34
N VAL A 128 20.84 -14.93 1.64
CA VAL A 128 21.59 -13.75 1.16
C VAL A 128 21.30 -12.49 1.95
N CYS A 129 20.07 -12.22 2.39
CA CYS A 129 19.74 -10.88 2.91
C CYS A 129 20.01 -10.72 4.42
N ILE A 130 19.55 -11.66 5.25
CA ILE A 130 19.67 -11.52 6.72
C ILE A 130 21.11 -11.79 7.17
N ILE A 131 21.73 -12.86 6.68
CA ILE A 131 23.10 -13.21 7.07
C ILE A 131 24.09 -12.15 6.58
N ARG A 132 23.97 -11.67 5.33
CA ARG A 132 24.84 -10.58 4.84
C ARG A 132 24.54 -9.26 5.51
N GLY A 133 23.28 -8.95 5.82
CA GLY A 133 22.90 -7.74 6.56
C GLY A 133 23.47 -7.72 7.97
N VAL A 134 23.35 -8.85 8.70
CA VAL A 134 23.95 -9.03 10.02
C VAL A 134 25.47 -9.00 9.94
N ASP A 135 26.09 -9.66 8.95
CA ASP A 135 27.55 -9.61 8.77
C ASP A 135 28.05 -8.23 8.36
N ALA A 136 27.29 -7.46 7.59
CA ALA A 136 27.60 -6.08 7.24
C ALA A 136 27.52 -5.18 8.47
N LEU A 137 26.44 -5.26 9.25
CA LEU A 137 26.30 -4.52 10.52
C LEU A 137 27.39 -4.89 11.52
N ARG A 138 27.73 -6.19 11.63
CA ARG A 138 28.79 -6.69 12.51
C ARG A 138 30.20 -6.28 12.06
N ARG A 139 30.40 -5.96 10.78
CA ARG A 139 31.64 -5.39 10.25
C ARG A 139 31.74 -3.89 10.53
N VAL A 140 30.65 -3.15 10.34
CA VAL A 140 30.59 -1.72 10.69
C VAL A 140 30.85 -1.52 12.17
N TRP A 141 30.15 -2.27 13.03
CA TRP A 141 30.28 -2.15 14.49
C TRP A 141 31.67 -2.53 15.04
N ARG A 142 32.43 -3.37 14.33
CA ARG A 142 33.82 -3.72 14.69
C ARG A 142 34.85 -2.69 14.21
N LYS A 143 34.47 -1.76 13.33
CA LYS A 143 35.37 -0.73 12.79
C LYS A 143 35.41 0.52 13.67
N ASP A 144 34.42 0.68 14.55
CA ASP A 144 34.26 1.81 15.47
C ASP A 144 34.74 1.49 16.91
N ARG A 145 35.49 0.40 17.09
CA ARG A 145 36.27 0.08 18.30
C ARG A 145 37.73 -0.08 17.94
#